data_AF-A0A255DXH8-F1
#
_entry.id   AF-A0A255DXH8-F1
#
_cell.length_a   1.000
_cell.length_b   1.000
_cell.length_c   1.000
_cell.angle_alpha   90.00
_cell.angle_beta   90.00
_cell.angle_gamma   90.00
#
_symmetry.space_group_name_H-M   'P 1'
#
loop_
_entity.id
_entity.type
_entity.pdbx_description
1 polymer ?
#
loop_
_entity_poly.entity_id
_entity_poly.type
_entity_poly.pdbx_seq_one_letter_code
_entity_poly.pdbx_strand_id
1 'polypeptide(L)'
;MSEFPRLRNVVADAMFEAYRHDANGADAQDILNALCEACTIRTVEELDALPLDSVVVDRAGIPRTKRGGDSHMPAGWTHAGRSPLRSHELADGRAMLLIWHPAWERP
;
A
#
# COMPACT_ATOMS: atom_id res chain seq x y z
N MET A 1 15.06 11.86 10.10
CA MET A 1 14.70 11.49 8.72
C MET A 1 14.49 9.98 8.74
N SER A 2 13.26 9.52 8.63
CA SER A 2 12.93 8.10 8.83
C SER A 2 13.45 7.26 7.66
N GLU A 3 14.43 6.39 7.92
CA GLU A 3 14.90 5.35 7.02
C GLU A 3 13.86 4.22 6.95
N PHE A 4 12.69 4.51 6.38
CA PHE A 4 11.87 3.42 5.88
C PHE A 4 12.49 2.96 4.55
N PRO A 5 12.96 1.71 4.43
CA PRO A 5 13.39 1.21 3.14
C PRO A 5 12.25 1.44 2.16
N ARG A 6 12.56 2.10 1.03
CA ARG A 6 11.55 2.39 0.01
C ARG A 6 10.90 1.06 -0.34
N LEU A 7 9.57 0.98 -0.32
CA LEU A 7 8.82 -0.24 -0.61
C LEU A 7 9.27 -0.90 -1.93
N ARG A 8 9.74 -0.10 -2.89
CA ARG A 8 10.43 -0.57 -4.11
C ARG A 8 11.60 -1.52 -3.82
N ASN A 9 12.45 -1.21 -2.84
CA ASN A 9 13.59 -2.06 -2.46
C ASN A 9 13.10 -3.33 -1.79
N VAL A 10 12.08 -3.25 -0.93
CA VAL A 10 11.48 -4.45 -0.30
C VAL A 10 10.87 -5.38 -1.35
N VAL A 11 10.14 -4.82 -2.31
CA VAL A 11 9.55 -5.57 -3.43
C VAL A 11 10.63 -6.09 -4.38
N ALA A 12 11.63 -5.29 -4.71
CA ALA A 12 12.74 -5.70 -5.58
C ALA A 12 13.61 -6.78 -4.94
N ASP A 13 13.90 -6.69 -3.65
CA ASP A 13 14.67 -7.69 -2.90
C ASP A 13 13.86 -8.98 -2.76
N ALA A 14 12.55 -8.89 -2.47
CA ALA A 14 11.67 -10.06 -2.44
C ALA A 14 11.56 -10.75 -3.82
N MET A 15 11.43 -9.96 -4.89
CA MET A 15 11.42 -10.48 -6.26
C MET A 15 12.79 -11.08 -6.65
N PHE A 16 13.89 -10.46 -6.24
CA PHE A 16 15.24 -10.91 -6.55
C PHE A 16 15.60 -12.20 -5.80
N GLU A 17 15.29 -12.30 -4.51
CA GLU A 17 15.51 -13.53 -3.73
C GLU A 17 14.66 -14.69 -4.25
N ALA A 18 13.41 -14.44 -4.63
CA ALA A 18 12.61 -15.48 -5.24
C ALA A 18 13.13 -15.91 -6.61
N TYR A 19 13.53 -14.95 -7.47
CA TYR A 19 14.12 -15.25 -8.76
C TYR A 19 15.45 -16.02 -8.67
N ARG A 20 16.21 -15.83 -7.58
CA ARG A 20 17.48 -16.55 -7.31
C ARG A 20 17.26 -18.03 -6.99
N HIS A 21 16.03 -18.44 -6.69
CA HIS A 21 15.67 -19.77 -6.23
C HIS A 21 14.84 -20.58 -7.24
N ASP A 22 15.16 -20.53 -8.54
CA ASP A 22 14.44 -21.35 -9.52
C ASP A 22 14.84 -22.84 -9.49
N ALA A 23 13.91 -23.68 -9.02
CA ALA A 23 13.53 -24.94 -9.65
C ALA A 23 12.28 -25.54 -8.97
N ASN A 24 11.14 -25.50 -9.66
CA ASN A 24 9.88 -26.23 -9.39
C ASN A 24 8.77 -25.47 -8.61
N GLY A 25 7.96 -24.65 -9.31
CA GLY A 25 6.49 -24.52 -9.16
C GLY A 25 5.85 -24.07 -7.82
N ALA A 26 6.47 -24.31 -6.67
CA ALA A 26 6.10 -23.78 -5.35
C ALA A 26 6.43 -22.29 -5.21
N ASP A 27 7.34 -21.80 -6.06
CA ASP A 27 7.99 -20.49 -5.99
C ASP A 27 7.06 -19.31 -6.34
N ALA A 28 6.11 -19.51 -7.27
CA ALA A 28 5.16 -18.46 -7.63
C ALA A 28 4.21 -18.11 -6.46
N GLN A 29 3.83 -19.10 -5.65
CA GLN A 29 3.00 -18.87 -4.48
C GLN A 29 3.78 -18.14 -3.39
N ASP A 30 5.05 -18.47 -3.21
CA ASP A 30 5.91 -17.80 -2.23
C ASP A 30 6.23 -16.36 -2.64
N ILE A 31 6.43 -16.09 -3.94
CA ILE A 31 6.51 -14.73 -4.50
C ILE A 31 5.23 -13.95 -4.21
N LEU A 32 4.07 -14.54 -4.52
CA LEU A 32 2.78 -13.90 -4.27
C LEU A 32 2.57 -13.64 -2.78
N ASN A 33 2.96 -14.57 -1.90
CA ASN A 33 2.89 -14.39 -0.46
C ASN A 33 3.80 -13.24 0.01
N ALA A 34 5.05 -13.19 -0.48
CA ALA A 34 6.00 -12.13 -0.14
C ALA A 34 5.53 -10.75 -0.63
N LEU A 35 4.96 -10.67 -1.84
CA LEU A 35 4.37 -9.45 -2.39
C LEU A 35 3.14 -9.02 -1.58
N CYS A 36 2.24 -9.95 -1.26
CA CYS A 36 1.09 -9.69 -0.40
C CYS A 36 1.55 -9.17 0.97
N GLU A 37 2.56 -9.78 1.57
CA GLU A 37 3.09 -9.39 2.88
C GLU A 37 3.69 -7.98 2.85
N ALA A 38 4.52 -7.68 1.85
CA ALA A 38 5.15 -6.37 1.66
C ALA A 38 4.12 -5.26 1.37
N CYS A 39 3.03 -5.58 0.67
CA CYS A 39 1.96 -4.65 0.34
C CYS A 39 0.88 -4.55 1.44
N THR A 40 0.99 -5.31 2.53
CA THR A 40 0.00 -5.27 3.61
C THR A 40 0.28 -4.10 4.56
N ILE A 41 -0.68 -3.19 4.66
CA ILE A 41 -0.72 -2.08 5.61
C ILE A 41 -1.46 -2.55 6.86
N ARG A 42 -0.80 -2.55 8.02
CA ARG A 42 -1.31 -3.07 9.29
C ARG A 42 -1.66 -1.98 10.30
N THR A 43 -1.05 -0.82 10.17
CA THR A 43 -1.21 0.27 11.14
C THR A 43 -1.72 1.55 10.49
N VAL A 44 -2.28 2.42 11.33
CA VAL A 44 -2.72 3.76 10.89
C VAL A 44 -1.50 4.60 10.50
N GLU A 45 -0.38 4.41 11.18
CA GLU A 45 0.87 5.12 10.93
C GLU A 45 1.47 4.74 9.56
N GLU A 46 1.43 3.47 9.18
CA GLU A 46 1.83 3.01 7.85
C GLU A 46 0.93 3.61 6.76
N LEU A 47 -0.38 3.65 7.01
CA LEU A 47 -1.37 4.27 6.12
C LEU A 47 -1.12 5.78 5.99
N ASP A 48 -0.83 6.47 7.09
CA ASP A 48 -0.51 7.90 7.10
C ASP A 48 0.84 8.22 6.45
N ALA A 49 1.80 7.31 6.50
CA ALA A 49 3.11 7.46 5.85
C ALA A 49 3.05 7.34 4.32
N LEU A 50 2.00 6.75 3.75
CA LEU A 50 1.87 6.62 2.29
C LEU A 50 1.83 7.99 1.60
N PRO A 51 2.46 8.14 0.43
CA PRO A 51 2.40 9.38 -0.33
C PRO A 51 0.99 9.64 -0.88
N LEU A 52 0.77 10.88 -1.35
CA LEU A 52 -0.42 11.20 -2.13
C LEU A 52 -0.50 10.31 -3.38
N ASP A 53 -1.71 10.06 -3.85
CA ASP A 53 -2.05 9.20 -4.99
C ASP A 53 -1.77 7.70 -4.80
N SER A 54 -1.30 7.28 -3.62
CA SER A 54 -1.33 5.87 -3.22
C SER A 54 -2.76 5.34 -3.22
N VAL A 55 -2.93 4.07 -3.63
CA VAL A 55 -4.21 3.38 -3.65
C VAL A 55 -4.15 2.12 -2.78
N VAL A 56 -5.07 2.03 -1.83
CA VAL A 56 -5.26 0.84 -1.00
C VAL A 56 -6.63 0.23 -1.27
N VAL A 57 -6.81 -1.04 -0.92
CA VAL A 57 -8.12 -1.69 -0.89
C VAL A 57 -8.56 -1.80 0.55
N ASP A 58 -9.74 -1.24 0.86
CA ASP A 58 -10.34 -1.30 2.18
C ASP A 58 -11.00 -2.67 2.46
N ARG A 59 -11.53 -2.84 3.68
CA ARG A 59 -12.20 -4.09 4.08
C ARG A 59 -13.41 -4.48 3.24
N ALA A 60 -14.05 -3.53 2.58
CA ALA A 60 -15.21 -3.76 1.73
C ALA A 60 -14.79 -4.12 0.30
N GLY A 61 -13.49 -4.26 0.04
CA GLY A 61 -12.95 -4.47 -1.29
C GLY A 61 -12.96 -3.20 -2.14
N ILE A 62 -13.15 -2.02 -1.53
CA ILE A 62 -13.28 -0.76 -2.25
C ILE A 62 -11.90 -0.11 -2.36
N PRO A 63 -11.42 0.21 -3.57
CA PRO A 63 -10.22 1.00 -3.76
C PRO A 63 -10.37 2.41 -3.18
N ARG A 64 -9.36 2.85 -2.42
CA ARG A 64 -9.28 4.17 -1.80
C ARG A 64 -7.98 4.84 -2.20
N THR A 65 -8.08 6.04 -2.74
CA THR A 65 -6.92 6.84 -3.14
C THR A 65 -6.64 7.90 -2.08
N LYS A 66 -5.38 8.10 -1.72
CA LYS A 66 -4.98 9.21 -0.86
C LYS A 66 -4.92 10.49 -1.70
N ARG A 67 -5.60 11.55 -1.27
CA ARG A 67 -5.64 12.84 -1.99
C ARG A 67 -5.20 13.98 -1.09
N GLY A 68 -4.61 14.98 -1.73
CA GLY A 68 -4.37 16.27 -1.11
C GLY A 68 -5.69 16.92 -0.73
N GLY A 69 -5.66 17.69 0.35
CA GLY A 69 -6.78 18.57 0.70
C GLY A 69 -6.86 19.75 -0.25
N ASP A 70 -8.02 20.37 -0.31
CA ASP A 70 -8.24 21.67 -0.96
C ASP A 70 -8.68 22.71 0.08
N SER A 71 -9.13 23.89 -0.36
CA SER A 71 -9.57 24.96 0.53
C SER A 71 -10.80 24.61 1.38
N HIS A 72 -11.52 23.55 1.04
CA HIS A 72 -12.77 23.15 1.69
C HIS A 72 -12.68 21.78 2.37
N MET A 73 -11.63 21.00 2.09
CA MET A 73 -11.47 19.64 2.60
C MET A 73 -10.02 19.35 3.01
N PRO A 74 -9.79 18.74 4.18
CA PRO A 74 -8.44 18.30 4.57
C PRO A 74 -7.94 17.15 3.68
N ALA A 75 -6.62 16.93 3.66
CA ALA A 75 -6.06 15.76 2.99
C ALA A 75 -6.56 14.46 3.64
N GLY A 76 -6.72 13.41 2.84
CA GLY A 76 -7.22 12.13 3.34
C GLY A 76 -7.55 11.14 2.22
N TRP A 77 -8.32 10.12 2.57
CA TRP A 77 -8.69 9.03 1.67
C TRP A 77 -10.03 9.28 0.99
N THR A 78 -10.15 8.88 -0.27
CA THR A 78 -11.41 9.03 -1.02
C THR A 78 -12.56 8.26 -0.36
N HIS A 79 -13.57 8.97 0.14
CA HIS A 79 -14.82 8.36 0.60
C HIS A 79 -15.73 8.04 -0.60
N ALA A 80 -16.69 7.13 -0.40
CA ALA A 80 -17.88 7.02 -1.25
C ALA A 80 -18.85 8.19 -0.96
N GLY A 81 -18.39 9.45 -1.07
CA GLY A 81 -19.08 10.65 -0.60
C GLY A 81 -18.24 11.92 -0.73
N ARG A 82 -18.77 13.07 -0.28
CA ARG A 82 -18.12 14.40 -0.41
C ARG A 82 -17.08 14.73 0.66
N SER A 83 -16.86 13.90 1.68
CA SER A 83 -15.88 14.20 2.74
C SER A 83 -14.73 13.20 2.69
N PRO A 84 -13.45 13.61 2.84
CA PRO A 84 -12.32 12.68 2.92
C PRO A 84 -12.36 11.86 4.22
N LEU A 85 -12.00 10.57 4.13
CA LEU A 85 -11.81 9.68 5.28
C LEU A 85 -10.42 9.90 5.89
N ARG A 86 -10.34 10.00 7.22
CA ARG A 86 -9.06 9.97 7.93
C ARG A 86 -8.54 8.53 8.01
N SER A 87 -7.23 8.36 8.18
CA SER A 87 -6.61 7.03 8.17
C SER A 87 -7.12 6.11 9.28
N HIS A 88 -7.45 6.64 10.47
CA HIS A 88 -8.06 5.84 11.54
C HIS A 88 -9.48 5.38 11.20
N GLU A 89 -10.26 6.19 10.47
CA GLU A 89 -11.61 5.83 10.01
C GLU A 89 -11.55 4.79 8.90
N LEU A 90 -10.51 4.86 8.06
CA LEU A 90 -10.29 3.91 6.97
C LEU A 90 -9.76 2.55 7.48
N ALA A 91 -8.77 2.56 8.35
CA ALA A 91 -8.13 1.34 8.85
C ALA A 91 -9.09 0.49 9.70
N ASP A 92 -9.91 1.13 10.55
CA ASP A 92 -10.88 0.46 11.43
C ASP A 92 -10.29 -0.76 12.18
N GLY A 93 -9.00 -0.66 12.56
CA GLY A 93 -8.24 -1.71 13.25
C GLY A 93 -7.92 -2.97 12.43
N ARG A 94 -8.03 -2.93 11.09
CA ARG A 94 -7.78 -4.07 10.21
C ARG A 94 -6.69 -3.78 9.18
N ALA A 95 -6.03 -4.85 8.73
CA ALA A 95 -5.06 -4.78 7.67
C ALA A 95 -5.72 -4.45 6.31
N MET A 96 -5.01 -3.70 5.48
CA MET A 96 -5.40 -3.29 4.13
C MET A 96 -4.30 -3.65 3.14
N LEU A 97 -4.64 -3.74 1.86
CA LEU A 97 -3.67 -4.02 0.81
C LEU A 97 -3.35 -2.76 0.00
N LEU A 98 -2.07 -2.40 -0.09
CA LEU A 98 -1.57 -1.39 -1.02
C LEU A 98 -1.53 -1.99 -2.43
N ILE A 99 -2.34 -1.43 -3.34
CA ILE A 99 -2.42 -1.91 -4.73
C ILE A 99 -1.76 -0.94 -5.72
N TRP A 100 -1.46 0.29 -5.30
CA TRP A 100 -0.69 1.23 -6.10
C TRP A 100 0.10 2.21 -5.23
N HIS A 101 1.34 2.47 -5.64
CA HIS A 101 2.19 3.49 -5.04
C HIS A 101 2.80 4.36 -6.15
N PRO A 102 2.77 5.70 -6.06
CA PRO A 102 3.23 6.60 -7.13
C PRO A 102 4.70 6.41 -7.52
N ALA A 103 5.55 5.98 -6.58
CA ALA A 103 6.95 5.62 -6.87
C ALA A 103 7.11 4.37 -7.77
N TRP A 104 6.02 3.67 -8.13
CA TRP A 104 6.03 2.57 -9.10
C TRP A 104 5.85 3.05 -10.55
N GLU A 105 5.46 4.30 -10.78
CA GLU A 105 5.03 4.80 -12.10
C GLU A 105 6.19 5.02 -13.09
N ARG A 106 7.46 5.06 -12.66
CA ARG A 106 8.61 5.32 -13.55
C ARG A 106 9.92 4.61 -13.12
N PRO A 107 10.82 4.33 -14.09
CA PRO A 107 11.87 3.30 -14.01
C PRO A 107 12.90 3.47 -12.89
#